data_AF-A0A936TCJ1-F1
#
_entry.id   AF-A0A936TCJ1-F1
#
_cell.length_a   1.000
_cell.length_b   1.000
_cell.length_c   1.000
_cell.angle_alpha   90.00
_cell.angle_beta   90.00
_cell.angle_gamma   90.00
#
_symmetry.space_group_name_H-M   'P 1'
#
loop_
_entity.id
_entity.type
_entity.pdbx_description
1 polymer ?
#
loop_
_entity_poly.entity_id
_entity_poly.type
_entity_poly.pdbx_seq_one_letter_code
_entity_poly.pdbx_strand_id
1 'polypeptide(L)'
;MEFKPNKSILSIISKSEPDGEKVLFMFLKPVPDKVTNDKIYWYKDKGALGEATYIWQKEGIKQWVATGKDEILNTLFNSIVERKSTSIGEKQILFLFPEHENPKFENDSYEEIRQDIYTVKNIGELPIKFRQKDNLDILSGYKPASTETRTLFPNGFFGKDFIYRNIEKCIIAVKEHRFPLLRFHAVRNGIKEGPKRIAGFLQEKFEESKKYTAVLKSTEGALLSSSEIDKQNGSFVLDSNEAVPSGQIEIKVDEEIAQDTTFHFIMDVGFNVEMVDHTFKDAYGSKHNKSKSPKKVDKFEPFTWHVDLLTGEETNFVKLSESIKTTLNYLGPNVIITDPYFLGDYSIESGQIIVKKFQMPLLNAICHSFFDEVLTKLVILGYNGRANEHFESNEELAGTKTEQRFKIYEKVLGKMLSENILNIEFYSSISEFHNRYWLGFKEVDGRPILEKVIVVTNSFGDLKEIDFIEITDKAQKEIIFSKYSSILSHATKSLSINGKI
;
A
#
# COMPACT_ATOMS: atom_id res chain seq x y z
N MET A 1 -12.93 -12.87 24.66
CA MET A 1 -14.01 -13.49 23.88
C MET A 1 -13.57 -13.49 22.42
N GLU A 2 -13.18 -14.65 21.90
CA GLU A 2 -12.41 -14.77 20.64
C GLU A 2 -13.27 -14.56 19.38
N PHE A 3 -12.97 -13.49 18.66
CA PHE A 3 -13.44 -13.23 17.30
C PHE A 3 -12.26 -13.41 16.32
N LYS A 4 -11.92 -14.66 15.98
CA LYS A 4 -10.92 -14.97 14.95
C LYS A 4 -11.63 -15.30 13.62
N PRO A 5 -11.33 -14.61 12.52
CA PRO A 5 -11.81 -14.97 11.19
C PRO A 5 -11.37 -16.39 10.81
N ASN A 6 -12.24 -17.14 10.14
CA ASN A 6 -12.01 -18.55 9.79
C ASN A 6 -12.70 -18.96 8.48
N LYS A 7 -13.04 -17.99 7.63
CA LYS A 7 -13.79 -18.19 6.39
C LYS A 7 -12.88 -18.02 5.17
N SER A 8 -13.11 -18.86 4.16
CA SER A 8 -12.47 -18.74 2.85
C SER A 8 -13.52 -18.71 1.74
N ILE A 9 -13.11 -18.21 0.57
CA ILE A 9 -13.87 -18.26 -0.69
C ILE A 9 -13.05 -19.04 -1.71
N LEU A 10 -13.67 -20.04 -2.32
CA LEU A 10 -13.14 -20.79 -3.46
C LEU A 10 -13.85 -20.31 -4.73
N SER A 11 -13.09 -19.89 -5.74
CA SER A 11 -13.58 -19.62 -7.08
C SER A 11 -12.92 -20.57 -8.08
N ILE A 12 -13.73 -21.27 -8.88
CA ILE A 12 -13.28 -22.19 -9.93
C ILE A 12 -13.83 -21.68 -11.25
N ILE A 13 -12.97 -21.46 -12.22
CA ILE A 13 -13.34 -21.15 -13.60
C ILE A 13 -13.10 -22.43 -14.40
N SER A 14 -14.15 -22.95 -15.04
CA SER A 14 -14.09 -24.19 -15.81
C SER A 14 -14.63 -24.01 -17.21
N LYS A 15 -14.22 -24.89 -18.12
CA LYS A 15 -14.85 -25.10 -19.42
C LYS A 15 -15.62 -26.42 -19.38
N SER A 16 -16.89 -26.37 -19.78
CA SER A 16 -17.74 -27.55 -19.85
C SER A 16 -17.33 -28.42 -21.04
N GLU A 17 -16.99 -29.67 -20.78
CA GLU A 17 -16.60 -30.71 -21.75
C GLU A 17 -17.49 -31.95 -21.56
N PRO A 18 -17.57 -32.86 -22.56
CA PRO A 18 -18.44 -34.04 -22.46
C PRO A 18 -18.18 -34.91 -21.23
N ASP A 19 -16.91 -35.01 -20.83
CA ASP A 19 -16.48 -35.88 -19.74
C ASP A 19 -16.45 -35.17 -18.38
N GLY A 20 -16.64 -33.85 -18.32
CA GLY A 20 -16.62 -33.09 -17.07
C GLY A 20 -16.33 -31.60 -17.25
N GLU A 21 -15.92 -30.96 -16.17
CA GLU A 21 -15.61 -29.53 -16.12
C GLU A 21 -14.08 -29.33 -16.09
N LYS A 22 -13.50 -28.97 -17.22
CA LYS A 22 -12.05 -28.69 -17.33
C LYS A 22 -11.68 -27.42 -16.60
N VAL A 23 -10.83 -27.52 -15.58
CA VAL A 23 -10.41 -26.37 -14.77
C VAL A 23 -9.48 -25.49 -15.60
N LEU A 24 -9.86 -24.21 -15.76
CA LEU A 24 -9.06 -23.20 -16.43
C LEU A 24 -8.29 -22.35 -15.43
N PHE A 25 -8.91 -22.04 -14.28
CA PHE A 25 -8.28 -21.32 -13.18
C PHE A 25 -9.00 -21.62 -11.87
N MET A 26 -8.28 -21.78 -10.75
CA MET A 26 -8.87 -22.02 -9.44
C MET A 26 -8.17 -21.20 -8.35
N PHE A 27 -8.93 -20.57 -7.47
CA PHE A 27 -8.38 -19.70 -6.43
C PHE A 27 -9.10 -19.89 -5.11
N LEU A 28 -8.35 -20.22 -4.06
CA LEU A 28 -8.82 -20.22 -2.67
C LEU A 28 -8.22 -19.03 -1.95
N LYS A 29 -9.09 -18.18 -1.38
CA LYS A 29 -8.70 -16.98 -0.65
C LYS A 29 -9.34 -16.91 0.74
N PRO A 30 -8.55 -16.77 1.81
CA PRO A 30 -9.05 -16.42 3.14
C PRO A 30 -9.73 -15.05 3.12
N VAL A 31 -10.84 -14.93 3.85
CA VAL A 31 -11.55 -13.65 4.04
C VAL A 31 -11.69 -13.33 5.53
N PRO A 32 -11.75 -12.03 5.92
CA PRO A 32 -11.82 -11.61 7.31
C PRO A 32 -13.25 -11.74 7.88
N ASP A 33 -13.84 -12.93 7.77
CA ASP A 33 -15.21 -13.23 8.21
C ASP A 33 -15.25 -14.57 8.97
N LYS A 34 -16.37 -14.83 9.65
CA LYS A 34 -16.56 -15.98 10.54
C LYS A 34 -17.69 -16.88 10.05
N VAL A 35 -17.42 -18.19 10.06
CA VAL A 35 -18.44 -19.23 9.83
C VAL A 35 -18.41 -20.21 11.01
N THR A 36 -19.58 -20.48 11.58
CA THR A 36 -19.73 -21.36 12.74
C THR A 36 -20.05 -22.81 12.36
N ASN A 37 -20.67 -23.04 11.21
CA ASN A 37 -21.04 -24.37 10.74
C ASN A 37 -19.98 -25.00 9.82
N ASP A 38 -20.03 -26.32 9.68
CA ASP A 38 -19.11 -27.09 8.82
C ASP A 38 -19.68 -27.33 7.42
N LYS A 39 -20.61 -26.50 6.95
CA LYS A 39 -21.23 -26.67 5.63
C LYS A 39 -20.58 -25.74 4.62
N ILE A 40 -20.32 -26.28 3.43
CA ILE A 40 -19.93 -25.49 2.26
C ILE A 40 -21.17 -24.83 1.69
N TYR A 41 -21.16 -23.51 1.60
CA TYR A 41 -22.17 -22.75 0.89
C TYR A 41 -21.73 -22.51 -0.56
N TRP A 42 -22.43 -23.11 -1.51
CA TRP A 42 -22.28 -22.81 -2.93
C TRP A 42 -23.23 -21.68 -3.32
N TYR A 43 -22.72 -20.67 -4.01
CA TYR A 43 -23.54 -19.53 -4.41
C TYR A 43 -24.58 -19.93 -5.46
N LYS A 44 -25.76 -19.30 -5.37
CA LYS A 44 -26.83 -19.46 -6.38
C LYS A 44 -26.27 -19.18 -7.77
N ASP A 45 -26.63 -20.01 -8.74
CA ASP A 45 -26.19 -19.92 -10.15
C ASP A 45 -24.67 -20.11 -10.35
N LYS A 46 -23.92 -20.46 -9.29
CA LYS A 46 -22.46 -20.64 -9.27
C LYS A 46 -22.06 -21.94 -8.58
N GLY A 47 -22.87 -22.99 -8.75
CA GLY A 47 -22.61 -24.32 -8.22
C GLY A 47 -23.65 -24.82 -7.25
N ALA A 48 -24.59 -23.99 -6.76
CA ALA A 48 -25.69 -24.47 -5.94
C ALA A 48 -26.43 -25.63 -6.63
N LEU A 49 -26.67 -26.73 -5.89
CA LEU A 49 -27.30 -27.97 -6.39
C LEU A 49 -26.52 -28.66 -7.54
N GLY A 50 -25.22 -28.38 -7.67
CA GLY A 50 -24.35 -28.99 -8.67
C GLY A 50 -24.49 -28.38 -10.06
N GLU A 51 -24.97 -27.14 -10.17
CA GLU A 51 -25.12 -26.43 -11.43
C GLU A 51 -24.52 -25.02 -11.37
N ALA A 52 -23.70 -24.69 -12.36
CA ALA A 52 -23.10 -23.37 -12.52
C ALA A 52 -23.49 -22.74 -13.86
N THR A 53 -23.79 -21.45 -13.83
CA THR A 53 -24.13 -20.66 -15.03
C THR A 53 -22.90 -20.34 -15.86
N TYR A 54 -23.10 -20.27 -17.17
CA TYR A 54 -22.08 -19.79 -18.10
C TYR A 54 -21.76 -18.32 -17.85
N ILE A 55 -20.48 -18.04 -17.69
CA ILE A 55 -19.93 -16.68 -17.73
C ILE A 55 -19.51 -16.31 -19.15
N TRP A 56 -19.25 -17.30 -20.00
CA TRP A 56 -18.99 -17.11 -21.43
C TRP A 56 -19.62 -18.26 -22.23
N GLN A 57 -20.83 -18.04 -22.75
CA GLN A 57 -21.65 -19.09 -23.35
C GLN A 57 -20.97 -19.75 -24.56
N LYS A 58 -20.40 -18.94 -25.47
CA LYS A 58 -19.78 -19.44 -26.70
C LYS A 58 -18.56 -20.33 -26.47
N GLU A 59 -17.79 -20.05 -25.41
CA GLU A 59 -16.61 -20.85 -25.06
C GLU A 59 -16.94 -21.98 -24.08
N GLY A 60 -18.20 -22.08 -23.64
CA GLY A 60 -18.64 -23.07 -22.66
C GLY A 60 -18.05 -22.85 -21.26
N ILE A 61 -17.65 -21.62 -20.93
CA ILE A 61 -16.96 -21.32 -19.66
C ILE A 61 -17.98 -20.98 -18.57
N LYS A 62 -17.82 -21.63 -17.41
CA LYS A 62 -18.63 -21.48 -16.20
C LYS A 62 -17.78 -20.98 -15.04
N GLN A 63 -18.46 -20.47 -14.01
CA GLN A 63 -17.84 -20.13 -12.74
C GLN A 63 -18.56 -20.83 -11.60
N TRP A 64 -17.77 -21.46 -10.73
CA TRP A 64 -18.21 -22.07 -9.49
C TRP A 64 -17.66 -21.24 -8.33
N VAL A 65 -18.49 -20.94 -7.35
CA VAL A 65 -18.10 -20.14 -6.18
C VAL A 65 -18.66 -20.79 -4.94
N ALA A 66 -17.77 -21.05 -3.98
CA ALA A 66 -18.09 -21.60 -2.68
C ALA A 66 -17.50 -20.77 -1.56
N THR A 67 -18.15 -20.76 -0.40
CA THR A 67 -17.58 -20.23 0.84
C THR A 67 -17.86 -21.15 2.01
N GLY A 68 -16.97 -21.18 2.99
CA GLY A 68 -17.07 -22.05 4.16
C GLY A 68 -15.89 -21.82 5.10
N LYS A 69 -15.80 -22.66 6.14
CA LYS A 69 -14.64 -22.68 7.02
C LYS A 69 -13.35 -23.02 6.26
N ASP A 70 -12.25 -22.41 6.66
CA ASP A 70 -10.94 -22.55 6.02
C ASP A 70 -10.53 -24.03 5.85
N GLU A 71 -10.56 -24.82 6.93
CA GLU A 71 -10.19 -26.25 6.93
C GLU A 71 -11.02 -27.08 5.93
N ILE A 72 -12.30 -26.72 5.75
CA ILE A 72 -13.24 -27.43 4.89
C ILE A 72 -13.00 -27.07 3.42
N LEU A 73 -12.80 -25.78 3.12
CA LEU A 73 -12.51 -25.36 1.76
C LEU A 73 -11.12 -25.79 1.30
N ASN A 74 -10.14 -25.85 2.20
CA ASN A 74 -8.84 -26.46 1.91
C ASN A 74 -8.98 -27.93 1.51
N THR A 75 -9.79 -28.69 2.25
CA THR A 75 -10.08 -30.09 1.93
C THR A 75 -10.76 -30.22 0.56
N LEU A 76 -11.73 -29.36 0.26
CA LEU A 76 -12.41 -29.33 -1.03
C LEU A 76 -11.43 -29.02 -2.17
N PHE A 77 -10.58 -28.00 -1.99
CA PHE A 77 -9.57 -27.61 -2.97
C PHE A 77 -8.64 -28.78 -3.29
N ASN A 78 -8.06 -29.41 -2.26
CA ASN A 78 -7.17 -30.56 -2.44
C ASN A 78 -7.89 -31.74 -3.10
N SER A 79 -9.15 -32.02 -2.73
CA SER A 79 -9.95 -33.07 -3.37
C SER A 79 -10.17 -32.80 -4.86
N ILE A 80 -10.36 -31.55 -5.28
CA ILE A 80 -10.51 -31.20 -6.71
C ILE A 80 -9.18 -31.43 -7.46
N VAL A 81 -8.06 -31.04 -6.87
CA VAL A 81 -6.74 -31.23 -7.48
C VAL A 81 -6.38 -32.72 -7.59
N GLU A 82 -6.56 -33.48 -6.51
CA GLU A 82 -6.12 -34.89 -6.41
C GLU A 82 -7.11 -35.88 -7.00
N ARG A 83 -8.38 -35.76 -6.62
CA ARG A 83 -9.43 -36.75 -6.95
C ARG A 83 -10.24 -36.35 -8.16
N LYS A 84 -10.01 -35.15 -8.70
CA LYS A 84 -10.68 -34.59 -9.88
C LYS A 84 -12.21 -34.61 -9.79
N SER A 85 -12.76 -34.72 -8.58
CA SER A 85 -14.19 -34.87 -8.37
C SER A 85 -14.60 -34.40 -6.99
N THR A 86 -15.86 -33.94 -6.88
CA THR A 86 -16.46 -33.54 -5.61
C THR A 86 -17.99 -33.65 -5.69
N SER A 87 -18.63 -33.85 -4.55
CA SER A 87 -20.08 -33.88 -4.45
C SER A 87 -20.60 -32.47 -4.15
N ILE A 88 -21.51 -31.97 -4.99
CA ILE A 88 -22.16 -30.68 -4.81
C ILE A 88 -23.67 -30.89 -4.79
N GLY A 89 -24.29 -30.73 -3.60
CA GLY A 89 -25.65 -31.18 -3.38
C GLY A 89 -25.71 -32.71 -3.52
N GLU A 90 -26.61 -33.20 -4.37
CA GLU A 90 -26.78 -34.64 -4.65
C GLU A 90 -26.00 -35.10 -5.89
N LYS A 91 -25.27 -34.20 -6.56
CA LYS A 91 -24.56 -34.50 -7.81
C LYS A 91 -23.07 -34.70 -7.57
N GLN A 92 -22.50 -35.71 -8.23
CA GLN A 92 -21.06 -35.83 -8.38
C GLN A 92 -20.60 -35.00 -9.58
N ILE A 93 -19.70 -34.05 -9.34
CA ILE A 93 -19.10 -33.21 -10.39
C ILE A 93 -17.66 -33.66 -10.61
N LEU A 94 -17.32 -33.94 -11.88
CA LEU A 94 -15.95 -34.24 -12.28
C LEU A 94 -15.25 -32.94 -12.72
N PHE A 95 -14.29 -32.48 -11.94
CA PHE A 95 -13.41 -31.36 -12.27
C PHE A 95 -12.11 -31.89 -12.87
N LEU A 96 -11.96 -31.76 -14.19
CA LEU A 96 -10.78 -32.20 -14.91
C LEU A 96 -9.65 -31.20 -14.67
N PHE A 97 -8.90 -31.39 -13.57
CA PHE A 97 -7.73 -30.59 -13.24
C PHE A 97 -6.56 -30.96 -14.18
N PRO A 98 -5.94 -29.99 -14.87
CA PRO A 98 -4.82 -30.24 -15.77
C PRO A 98 -3.62 -30.92 -15.10
N GLU A 99 -2.77 -31.55 -15.91
CA GLU A 99 -1.49 -32.06 -15.42
C GLU A 99 -0.62 -30.90 -14.93
N HIS A 100 -0.18 -31.00 -13.68
CA HIS A 100 0.56 -29.96 -12.98
C HIS A 100 1.83 -30.51 -12.34
N GLU A 101 2.78 -29.62 -12.11
CA GLU A 101 3.92 -29.88 -11.25
C GLU A 101 3.47 -29.90 -9.77
N ASN A 102 4.28 -30.51 -8.90
CA ASN A 102 4.06 -30.40 -7.47
C ASN A 102 3.95 -28.92 -7.07
N PRO A 103 3.04 -28.57 -6.14
CA PRO A 103 2.83 -27.18 -5.78
C PRO A 103 4.13 -26.58 -5.26
N LYS A 104 4.49 -25.42 -5.81
CA LYS A 104 5.59 -24.63 -5.27
C LYS A 104 5.04 -23.82 -4.11
N PHE A 105 5.70 -23.92 -2.97
CA PHE A 105 5.41 -23.08 -1.83
C PHE A 105 6.12 -21.75 -2.02
N GLU A 106 5.35 -20.67 -2.13
CA GLU A 106 5.88 -19.31 -2.13
C GLU A 106 5.40 -18.61 -0.85
N ASN A 107 6.36 -18.16 -0.05
CA ASN A 107 6.12 -17.11 0.94
C ASN A 107 6.27 -15.79 0.18
N ASP A 108 5.18 -15.08 -0.09
CA ASP A 108 5.32 -13.68 -0.45
C ASP A 108 5.73 -12.93 0.83
N SER A 109 6.99 -12.53 0.89
CA SER A 109 7.57 -11.84 2.05
C SER A 109 6.91 -10.50 2.37
N TYR A 110 6.02 -10.00 1.51
CA TYR A 110 5.42 -8.68 1.62
C TYR A 110 3.91 -8.67 1.85
N GLU A 111 3.17 -9.61 1.29
CA GLU A 111 1.72 -9.67 1.53
C GLU A 111 1.36 -10.38 2.85
N GLU A 112 2.33 -10.95 3.56
CA GLU A 112 2.05 -11.87 4.68
C GLU A 112 1.13 -13.02 4.20
N ILE A 113 1.20 -13.43 2.93
CA ILE A 113 0.35 -14.49 2.36
C ILE A 113 1.22 -15.70 2.00
N ARG A 114 0.85 -16.84 2.57
CA ARG A 114 1.37 -18.16 2.21
C ARG A 114 0.56 -18.73 1.07
N GLN A 115 1.21 -19.16 -0.01
CA GLN A 115 0.50 -19.69 -1.17
C GLN A 115 1.07 -21.03 -1.65
N ASP A 116 0.18 -21.97 -1.95
CA ASP A 116 0.52 -23.12 -2.78
C ASP A 116 0.16 -22.78 -4.24
N ILE A 117 1.17 -22.82 -5.11
CA ILE A 117 1.05 -22.47 -6.53
C ILE A 117 1.10 -23.72 -7.39
N TYR A 118 0.07 -23.93 -8.22
CA TYR A 118 -0.06 -25.08 -9.10
C TYR A 118 0.19 -24.66 -10.55
N THR A 119 1.33 -25.10 -11.08
CA THR A 119 1.80 -24.77 -12.43
C THR A 119 1.55 -25.93 -13.39
N VAL A 120 0.98 -25.67 -14.57
CA VAL A 120 0.86 -26.66 -15.64
C VAL A 120 2.12 -26.75 -16.49
N LYS A 121 2.39 -27.95 -17.00
CA LYS A 121 3.49 -28.17 -17.95
C LYS A 121 3.26 -27.53 -19.31
N ASN A 122 1.99 -27.43 -19.73
CA ASN A 122 1.62 -26.92 -21.04
C ASN A 122 0.39 -26.00 -20.99
N ILE A 123 0.63 -24.69 -21.05
CA ILE A 123 -0.45 -23.68 -21.06
C ILE A 123 -1.29 -23.72 -22.34
N GLY A 124 -0.80 -24.37 -23.40
CA GLY A 124 -1.51 -24.57 -24.66
C GLY A 124 -2.81 -25.38 -24.52
N GLU A 125 -2.97 -26.10 -23.41
CA GLU A 125 -4.22 -26.79 -23.08
C GLU A 125 -5.37 -25.84 -22.72
N LEU A 126 -5.08 -24.58 -22.37
CA LEU A 126 -6.10 -23.57 -22.13
C LEU A 126 -6.59 -22.95 -23.45
N PRO A 127 -7.90 -22.65 -23.58
CA PRO A 127 -8.43 -21.98 -24.76
C PRO A 127 -7.67 -20.69 -25.06
N ILE A 128 -7.25 -20.48 -26.32
CA ILE A 128 -6.49 -19.29 -26.75
C ILE A 128 -7.17 -18.01 -26.30
N LYS A 129 -8.50 -17.93 -26.46
CA LYS A 129 -9.32 -16.79 -26.05
C LYS A 129 -9.28 -16.53 -24.54
N PHE A 130 -9.21 -17.57 -23.71
CA PHE A 130 -9.11 -17.42 -22.27
C PHE A 130 -7.74 -16.88 -21.82
N ARG A 131 -6.70 -17.05 -22.64
CA ARG A 131 -5.34 -16.54 -22.37
C ARG A 131 -5.14 -15.08 -22.76
N GLN A 132 -6.10 -14.45 -23.42
CA GLN A 132 -5.99 -13.07 -23.87
C GLN A 132 -6.32 -12.10 -22.72
N LYS A 133 -5.40 -11.17 -22.45
CA LYS A 133 -5.54 -10.14 -21.42
C LYS A 133 -6.89 -9.44 -21.46
N ASP A 134 -7.30 -8.99 -22.64
CA ASP A 134 -8.55 -8.24 -22.82
C ASP A 134 -9.79 -9.01 -22.37
N ASN A 135 -9.85 -10.32 -22.62
CA ASN A 135 -10.98 -11.15 -22.20
C ASN A 135 -10.96 -11.40 -20.69
N LEU A 136 -9.78 -11.57 -20.10
CA LEU A 136 -9.62 -11.70 -18.65
C LEU A 136 -9.93 -10.40 -17.91
N ASP A 137 -9.66 -9.24 -18.50
CA ASP A 137 -10.07 -7.95 -17.95
C ASP A 137 -11.59 -7.77 -17.94
N ILE A 138 -12.29 -8.27 -18.97
CA ILE A 138 -13.76 -8.31 -18.99
C ILE A 138 -14.26 -9.25 -17.89
N LEU A 139 -13.69 -10.47 -17.78
CA LEU A 139 -14.07 -11.43 -16.76
C LEU A 139 -13.83 -10.89 -15.34
N SER A 140 -12.71 -10.21 -15.08
CA SER A 140 -12.39 -9.62 -13.78
C SER A 140 -13.15 -8.32 -13.48
N GLY A 141 -13.90 -7.76 -14.44
CA GLY A 141 -14.72 -6.56 -14.27
C GLY A 141 -13.94 -5.24 -14.42
N TYR A 142 -12.73 -5.26 -14.98
CA TYR A 142 -11.93 -4.07 -15.29
C TYR A 142 -12.18 -3.52 -16.70
N LYS A 143 -12.94 -4.26 -17.52
CA LYS A 143 -13.53 -3.77 -18.78
C LYS A 143 -15.04 -4.04 -18.78
N PRO A 144 -15.83 -3.24 -19.51
CA PRO A 144 -17.27 -3.45 -19.61
C PRO A 144 -17.60 -4.86 -20.11
N ALA A 145 -18.59 -5.49 -19.47
CA ALA A 145 -19.12 -6.78 -19.92
C ALA A 145 -19.64 -6.67 -21.36
N SER A 146 -19.45 -7.74 -22.14
CA SER A 146 -20.02 -7.85 -23.48
C SER A 146 -21.34 -8.64 -23.43
N THR A 147 -22.06 -8.67 -24.55
CA THR A 147 -23.23 -9.56 -24.70
C THR A 147 -22.86 -11.05 -24.58
N GLU A 148 -21.58 -11.39 -24.73
CA GLU A 148 -21.09 -12.77 -24.81
C GLU A 148 -20.35 -13.22 -23.55
N THR A 149 -19.77 -12.28 -22.79
CA THR A 149 -18.91 -12.52 -21.63
C THR A 149 -19.39 -11.68 -20.44
N ARG A 150 -19.75 -12.35 -19.35
CA ARG A 150 -20.19 -11.76 -18.09
C ARG A 150 -19.04 -11.72 -17.08
N THR A 151 -19.08 -10.76 -16.16
CA THR A 151 -18.07 -10.64 -15.10
C THR A 151 -18.16 -11.82 -14.12
N LEU A 152 -17.02 -12.14 -13.50
CA LEU A 152 -16.87 -13.09 -12.42
C LEU A 152 -17.50 -12.53 -11.14
N PHE A 153 -18.08 -13.44 -10.35
CA PHE A 153 -18.65 -13.14 -9.05
C PHE A 153 -17.74 -13.66 -7.92
N PRO A 154 -17.55 -12.95 -6.80
CA PRO A 154 -17.95 -11.57 -6.60
C PRO A 154 -17.13 -10.62 -7.48
N ASN A 155 -17.74 -9.51 -7.90
CA ASN A 155 -17.02 -8.48 -8.67
C ASN A 155 -15.87 -7.93 -7.81
N GLY A 156 -14.69 -7.73 -8.41
CA GLY A 156 -13.50 -7.25 -7.70
C GLY A 156 -12.80 -8.30 -6.81
N PHE A 157 -13.21 -9.58 -6.88
CA PHE A 157 -12.53 -10.66 -6.15
C PHE A 157 -11.08 -10.87 -6.60
N PHE A 158 -10.83 -10.67 -7.90
CA PHE A 158 -9.51 -10.72 -8.50
C PHE A 158 -9.01 -9.30 -8.76
N GLY A 159 -7.76 -9.01 -8.38
CA GLY A 159 -7.11 -7.76 -8.75
C GLY A 159 -6.92 -7.64 -10.27
N LYS A 160 -6.65 -6.42 -10.75
CA LYS A 160 -6.38 -6.16 -12.17
C LYS A 160 -5.22 -7.03 -12.65
N ASP A 161 -5.39 -7.62 -13.83
CA ASP A 161 -4.43 -8.53 -14.46
C ASP A 161 -4.08 -9.79 -13.62
N PHE A 162 -4.73 -10.07 -12.47
CA PHE A 162 -4.32 -11.15 -11.57
C PHE A 162 -4.36 -12.53 -12.26
N ILE A 163 -5.48 -12.87 -12.87
CA ILE A 163 -5.65 -14.15 -13.58
C ILE A 163 -4.68 -14.21 -14.77
N TYR A 164 -4.55 -13.11 -15.51
CA TYR A 164 -3.66 -13.02 -16.67
C TYR A 164 -2.20 -13.27 -16.30
N ARG A 165 -1.67 -12.57 -15.29
CA ARG A 165 -0.30 -12.72 -14.81
C ARG A 165 0.00 -14.13 -14.33
N ASN A 166 -0.96 -14.79 -13.68
CA ASN A 166 -0.81 -16.18 -13.27
C ASN A 166 -0.76 -17.12 -14.48
N ILE A 167 -1.68 -16.98 -15.43
CA ILE A 167 -1.72 -17.80 -16.65
C ILE A 167 -0.44 -17.63 -17.47
N GLU A 168 0.11 -16.42 -17.59
CA GLU A 168 1.39 -16.17 -18.29
C GLU A 168 2.57 -16.92 -17.65
N LYS A 169 2.52 -17.13 -16.33
CA LYS A 169 3.50 -17.94 -15.57
C LYS A 169 3.16 -19.43 -15.55
N CYS A 170 2.21 -19.87 -16.37
CA CYS A 170 1.66 -21.22 -16.38
C CYS A 170 0.96 -21.65 -15.08
N ILE A 171 0.54 -20.70 -14.23
CA ILE A 171 -0.15 -20.97 -12.96
C ILE A 171 -1.65 -21.08 -13.22
N ILE A 172 -2.25 -22.22 -12.84
CA ILE A 172 -3.68 -22.49 -13.02
C ILE A 172 -4.44 -22.57 -11.70
N ALA A 173 -3.75 -22.74 -10.58
CA ALA A 173 -4.40 -22.63 -9.30
C ALA A 173 -3.49 -22.01 -8.25
N VAL A 174 -4.10 -21.22 -7.40
CA VAL A 174 -3.45 -20.57 -6.27
C VAL A 174 -4.29 -20.87 -5.03
N LYS A 175 -3.65 -21.36 -3.99
CA LYS A 175 -4.29 -21.60 -2.70
C LYS A 175 -3.62 -20.73 -1.65
N GLU A 176 -4.27 -19.64 -1.28
CA GLU A 176 -3.82 -18.80 -0.18
C GLU A 176 -4.19 -19.45 1.15
N HIS A 177 -3.24 -19.45 2.07
CA HIS A 177 -3.44 -19.90 3.44
C HIS A 177 -3.65 -18.69 4.35
N ARG A 178 -4.54 -18.83 5.34
CA ARG A 178 -4.66 -17.81 6.37
C ARG A 178 -3.34 -17.76 7.13
N PHE A 179 -2.73 -16.58 7.14
CA PHE A 179 -1.47 -16.36 7.79
C PHE A 179 -1.65 -15.82 9.21
N PRO A 180 -0.77 -16.19 10.15
CA PRO A 180 -0.75 -15.61 11.47
C PRO A 180 -0.28 -14.15 11.36
N LEU A 181 -1.14 -13.21 11.78
CA LEU A 181 -0.79 -11.79 11.70
C LEU A 181 0.25 -11.48 12.78
N LEU A 182 1.47 -11.16 12.37
CA LEU A 182 2.53 -10.71 13.26
C LEU A 182 2.63 -9.19 13.18
N ARG A 183 2.38 -8.51 14.29
CA ARG A 183 2.60 -7.07 14.45
C ARG A 183 3.57 -6.84 15.59
N PHE A 184 4.48 -5.90 15.43
CA PHE A 184 5.37 -5.48 16.50
C PHE A 184 5.75 -4.02 16.32
N HIS A 185 6.18 -3.42 17.41
CA HIS A 185 6.63 -2.05 17.44
C HIS A 185 7.76 -1.88 18.46
N ALA A 186 8.59 -0.88 18.24
CA ALA A 186 9.55 -0.41 19.21
C ALA A 186 8.82 0.11 20.47
N VAL A 187 9.32 -0.24 21.65
CA VAL A 187 8.94 0.43 22.90
C VAL A 187 9.90 1.62 23.08
N ARG A 188 9.36 2.84 22.97
CA ARG A 188 10.15 4.08 22.91
C ARG A 188 10.88 4.33 24.23
N ASN A 189 12.22 4.41 24.15
CA ASN A 189 13.09 4.81 25.26
C ASN A 189 13.92 6.09 24.97
N GLY A 190 13.62 6.84 23.90
CA GLY A 190 14.29 8.13 23.61
C GLY A 190 15.76 8.03 23.16
N ILE A 191 16.23 6.85 22.73
CA ILE A 191 17.63 6.59 22.35
C ILE A 191 17.78 6.67 20.83
N LYS A 192 18.73 7.48 20.33
CA LYS A 192 19.05 7.62 18.89
C LYS A 192 19.57 6.35 18.22
N GLU A 193 20.11 5.42 18.99
CA GLU A 193 20.84 4.23 18.51
C GLU A 193 19.91 3.06 18.11
N GLY A 194 18.69 3.00 18.62
CA GLY A 194 17.82 1.81 18.46
C GLY A 194 16.88 1.62 19.66
N PRO A 195 15.70 0.97 19.53
CA PRO A 195 15.02 0.43 20.69
C PRO A 195 15.83 -0.73 21.26
N LYS A 196 15.88 -0.82 22.58
CA LYS A 196 16.33 -2.03 23.28
C LYS A 196 15.18 -2.99 23.57
N ARG A 197 13.93 -2.55 23.36
CA ARG A 197 12.72 -3.30 23.68
C ARG A 197 11.74 -3.24 22.53
N ILE A 198 11.23 -4.40 22.13
CA ILE A 198 10.22 -4.56 21.09
C ILE A 198 9.02 -5.26 21.73
N ALA A 199 7.83 -4.69 21.57
CA ALA A 199 6.59 -5.34 21.94
C ALA A 199 5.88 -5.80 20.67
N GLY A 200 5.29 -6.99 20.71
CA GLY A 200 4.58 -7.53 19.57
C GLY A 200 3.39 -8.38 19.95
N PHE A 201 2.68 -8.79 18.91
CA PHE A 201 1.43 -9.51 18.94
C PHE A 201 1.38 -10.45 17.75
N LEU A 202 1.05 -11.71 18.03
CA LEU A 202 0.82 -12.75 17.04
C LEU A 202 -0.65 -13.18 17.08
N GLN A 203 -1.37 -12.96 15.99
CA GLN A 203 -2.74 -13.43 15.85
C GLN A 203 -2.75 -14.86 15.27
N GLU A 204 -2.80 -15.85 16.14
CA GLU A 204 -2.76 -17.27 15.77
C GLU A 204 -3.82 -18.10 16.53
N LYS A 205 -4.20 -19.27 16.00
CA LYS A 205 -4.89 -20.31 16.75
C LYS A 205 -3.86 -21.12 17.55
N PHE A 206 -3.52 -20.63 18.74
CA PHE A 206 -2.55 -21.28 19.62
C PHE A 206 -3.01 -22.68 20.05
N GLU A 207 -2.18 -23.68 19.77
CA GLU A 207 -2.37 -25.02 20.31
C GLU A 207 -1.86 -25.08 21.76
N GLU A 208 -2.68 -25.62 22.67
CA GLU A 208 -2.29 -25.73 24.09
C GLU A 208 -1.03 -26.58 24.27
N SER A 209 -0.84 -27.61 23.45
CA SER A 209 0.30 -28.54 23.51
C SER A 209 1.60 -27.99 22.94
N LYS A 210 1.58 -26.93 22.13
CA LYS A 210 2.77 -26.42 21.43
C LYS A 210 3.35 -25.19 22.12
N LYS A 211 4.68 -25.04 22.14
CA LYS A 211 5.34 -23.83 22.68
C LYS A 211 5.56 -22.81 21.57
N TYR A 212 5.12 -21.57 21.78
CA TYR A 212 5.27 -20.47 20.84
C TYR A 212 6.28 -19.45 21.38
N THR A 213 7.35 -19.18 20.64
CA THR A 213 8.44 -18.30 21.09
C THR A 213 8.74 -17.26 20.02
N ALA A 214 8.75 -15.97 20.39
CA ALA A 214 9.28 -14.92 19.54
C ALA A 214 10.80 -14.80 19.78
N VAL A 215 11.57 -14.62 18.71
CA VAL A 215 13.03 -14.55 18.73
C VAL A 215 13.47 -13.32 17.95
N LEU A 216 14.32 -12.51 18.56
CA LEU A 216 14.97 -11.35 17.93
C LEU A 216 16.38 -11.73 17.51
N LYS A 217 16.72 -11.47 16.24
CA LYS A 217 18.07 -11.64 15.70
C LYS A 217 18.62 -10.34 15.11
N SER A 218 19.94 -10.20 15.13
CA SER A 218 20.66 -9.13 14.44
C SER A 218 20.59 -9.33 12.92
N THR A 219 21.02 -8.32 12.16
CA THR A 219 21.18 -8.41 10.70
C THR A 219 22.20 -9.47 10.26
N GLU A 220 23.19 -9.82 11.09
CA GLU A 220 24.08 -10.96 10.82
C GLU A 220 23.50 -12.32 11.28
N GLY A 221 22.27 -12.33 11.81
CA GLY A 221 21.60 -13.54 12.28
C GLY A 221 21.96 -13.97 13.71
N ALA A 222 22.69 -13.15 14.46
CA ALA A 222 23.01 -13.44 15.86
C ALA A 222 21.77 -13.30 16.74
N LEU A 223 21.56 -14.24 17.68
CA LEU A 223 20.45 -14.18 18.64
C LEU A 223 20.64 -13.02 19.61
N LEU A 224 19.67 -12.09 19.64
CA LEU A 224 19.68 -10.92 20.53
C LEU A 224 18.74 -11.10 21.73
N SER A 225 17.55 -11.68 21.50
CA SER A 225 16.54 -11.88 22.54
C SER A 225 15.56 -12.98 22.16
N SER A 226 14.86 -13.52 23.15
CA SER A 226 13.75 -14.46 22.92
C SER A 226 12.75 -14.38 24.05
N SER A 227 11.47 -14.57 23.74
CA SER A 227 10.37 -14.51 24.71
C SER A 227 9.25 -15.44 24.33
N GLU A 228 8.62 -16.08 25.30
CA GLU A 228 7.43 -16.91 25.06
C GLU A 228 6.22 -16.01 24.75
N ILE A 229 5.41 -16.44 23.78
CA ILE A 229 4.20 -15.71 23.38
C ILE A 229 3.06 -16.11 24.31
N ASP A 230 2.39 -15.13 24.92
CA ASP A 230 1.21 -15.37 25.75
C ASP A 230 0.06 -15.89 24.86
N LYS A 231 -0.29 -17.17 25.02
CA LYS A 231 -1.33 -17.82 24.20
C LYS A 231 -2.73 -17.22 24.39
N GLN A 232 -3.00 -16.54 25.51
CA GLN A 232 -4.32 -15.95 25.77
C GLN A 232 -4.58 -14.71 24.91
N ASN A 233 -3.54 -13.93 24.65
CA ASN A 233 -3.65 -12.64 23.99
C ASN A 233 -2.64 -12.44 22.85
N GLY A 234 -1.83 -13.44 22.51
CA GLY A 234 -0.83 -13.39 21.46
C GLY A 234 0.35 -12.44 21.69
N SER A 235 0.45 -11.79 22.86
CA SER A 235 1.45 -10.75 23.09
C SER A 235 2.83 -11.33 23.45
N PHE A 236 3.88 -10.59 23.10
CA PHE A 236 5.25 -10.89 23.50
C PHE A 236 6.07 -9.61 23.66
N VAL A 237 7.15 -9.71 24.42
CA VAL A 237 8.12 -8.63 24.62
C VAL A 237 9.52 -9.19 24.49
N LEU A 238 10.33 -8.55 23.65
CA LEU A 238 11.74 -8.88 23.41
C LEU A 238 12.60 -7.75 23.94
N ASP A 239 13.46 -8.07 24.91
CA ASP A 239 14.43 -7.14 25.51
C ASP A 239 15.84 -7.54 25.08
N SER A 240 16.57 -6.58 24.50
CA SER A 240 17.96 -6.70 24.03
C SER A 240 18.89 -5.85 24.90
N ASN A 241 20.12 -6.31 25.10
CA ASN A 241 21.15 -5.56 25.82
C ASN A 241 21.68 -4.37 24.99
N GLU A 242 21.62 -4.49 23.67
CA GLU A 242 22.04 -3.48 22.70
C GLU A 242 20.85 -2.88 21.93
N ALA A 243 21.06 -1.71 21.35
CA ALA A 243 20.06 -1.03 20.55
C ALA A 243 19.87 -1.77 19.21
N VAL A 244 18.62 -2.03 18.82
CA VAL A 244 18.29 -2.84 17.64
C VAL A 244 17.52 -1.98 16.62
N PRO A 245 18.23 -1.17 15.79
CA PRO A 245 17.60 -0.35 14.76
C PRO A 245 17.02 -1.18 13.62
N SER A 246 17.55 -2.38 13.39
CA SER A 246 17.11 -3.32 12.36
C SER A 246 17.47 -4.74 12.76
N GLY A 247 16.78 -5.72 12.20
CA GLY A 247 17.03 -7.13 12.49
C GLY A 247 15.97 -8.04 11.89
N GLN A 248 15.80 -9.21 12.50
CA GLN A 248 14.81 -10.20 12.13
C GLN A 248 14.04 -10.64 13.37
N ILE A 249 12.72 -10.78 13.25
CA ILE A 249 11.89 -11.46 14.25
C ILE A 249 11.48 -12.81 13.66
N GLU A 250 11.73 -13.88 14.41
CA GLU A 250 11.25 -15.23 14.12
C GLU A 250 10.23 -15.65 15.16
N ILE A 251 9.16 -16.28 14.71
CA ILE A 251 8.20 -17.01 15.54
C ILE A 251 8.54 -18.49 15.41
N LYS A 252 8.87 -19.10 16.54
CA LYS A 252 9.12 -20.52 16.64
C LYS A 252 7.95 -21.26 17.27
N VAL A 253 7.62 -22.42 16.73
CA VAL A 253 6.67 -23.36 17.28
C VAL A 253 7.42 -24.66 17.55
N ASP A 254 7.57 -25.03 18.82
CA ASP A 254 8.36 -26.21 19.23
C ASP A 254 9.77 -26.24 18.59
N GLU A 255 10.46 -25.08 18.61
CA GLU A 255 11.78 -24.82 18.00
C GLU A 255 11.85 -24.70 16.48
N GLU A 256 10.80 -25.10 15.75
CA GLU A 256 10.73 -24.90 14.30
C GLU A 256 10.32 -23.46 13.96
N ILE A 257 10.99 -22.85 12.97
CA ILE A 257 10.64 -21.51 12.50
C ILE A 257 9.30 -21.59 11.78
N ALA A 258 8.25 -21.12 12.43
CA ALA A 258 6.90 -21.09 11.90
C ALA A 258 6.63 -19.84 11.07
N GLN A 259 7.33 -18.73 11.34
CA GLN A 259 7.23 -17.46 10.60
C GLN A 259 8.46 -16.61 10.90
N ASP A 260 8.88 -15.78 9.95
CA ASP A 260 9.95 -14.83 10.14
C ASP A 260 9.70 -13.54 9.34
N THR A 261 10.29 -12.45 9.80
CA THR A 261 10.20 -11.15 9.11
C THR A 261 11.41 -10.30 9.45
N THR A 262 11.99 -9.66 8.43
CA THR A 262 13.06 -8.67 8.60
C THR A 262 12.44 -7.29 8.79
N PHE A 263 13.07 -6.48 9.63
CA PHE A 263 12.57 -5.15 9.95
C PHE A 263 13.70 -4.12 10.03
N HIS A 264 13.32 -2.88 9.76
CA HIS A 264 14.15 -1.70 9.98
C HIS A 264 13.27 -0.65 10.67
N PHE A 265 13.61 -0.30 11.90
CA PHE A 265 12.97 0.82 12.59
C PHE A 265 13.55 2.12 12.09
N ILE A 266 12.67 3.07 11.85
CA ILE A 266 13.04 4.45 11.53
C ILE A 266 13.44 5.12 12.86
N MET A 267 14.75 5.17 13.13
CA MET A 267 15.30 5.54 14.44
C MET A 267 15.50 7.04 14.65
N ASP A 268 15.89 7.75 13.60
CA ASP A 268 16.05 9.21 13.59
C ASP A 268 15.76 9.65 12.15
N VAL A 269 14.63 10.32 11.93
CA VAL A 269 14.43 10.99 10.65
C VAL A 269 15.09 12.36 10.73
N GLY A 270 16.40 12.34 10.51
CA GLY A 270 17.21 13.54 10.37
C GLY A 270 17.53 13.77 8.90
N PHE A 271 17.02 14.86 8.34
CA PHE A 271 17.64 15.46 7.17
C PHE A 271 18.97 16.04 7.65
N ASN A 272 20.08 15.41 7.30
CA ASN A 272 21.39 16.04 7.47
C ASN A 272 21.82 16.57 6.10
N VAL A 273 21.23 17.70 5.73
CA VAL A 273 21.59 18.43 4.51
C VAL A 273 22.83 19.24 4.81
N GLU A 274 23.99 18.59 4.88
CA GLU A 274 25.26 19.28 4.77
C GLU A 274 25.51 19.58 3.29
N MET A 275 24.98 20.71 2.83
CA MET A 275 25.26 21.31 1.51
C MET A 275 26.68 21.91 1.45
N VAL A 276 27.64 21.32 2.17
CA VAL A 276 29.01 21.83 2.26
C VAL A 276 29.81 21.47 0.99
N ASP A 277 29.40 20.41 0.26
CA ASP A 277 30.18 19.86 -0.87
C ASP A 277 29.35 19.44 -2.11
N HIS A 278 28.25 20.13 -2.45
CA HIS A 278 27.32 19.73 -3.54
C HIS A 278 26.69 18.34 -3.34
N THR A 279 26.60 17.87 -2.11
CA THR A 279 25.96 16.59 -1.76
C THR A 279 24.76 16.79 -0.86
N PHE A 280 23.75 15.93 -1.01
CA PHE A 280 22.53 15.89 -0.21
C PHE A 280 22.35 14.47 0.32
N LYS A 281 22.25 14.32 1.64
CA LYS A 281 21.85 13.05 2.25
C LYS A 281 20.35 13.10 2.52
N ASP A 282 19.61 12.19 1.88
CA ASP A 282 18.16 12.14 1.92
C ASP A 282 17.63 11.52 3.23
N ALA A 283 16.31 11.57 3.44
CA ALA A 283 15.66 11.06 4.65
C ALA A 283 15.80 9.54 4.84
N TYR A 284 16.20 8.82 3.79
CA TYR A 284 16.44 7.37 3.77
C TYR A 284 17.93 7.04 3.81
N GLY A 285 18.78 8.04 4.05
CA GLY A 285 20.22 7.88 4.22
C GLY A 285 21.04 7.83 2.94
N SER A 286 20.41 7.93 1.76
CA SER A 286 21.11 7.93 0.47
C SER A 286 21.79 9.26 0.21
N LYS A 287 23.03 9.23 -0.30
CA LYS A 287 23.78 10.42 -0.70
C LYS A 287 23.58 10.71 -2.19
N HIS A 288 23.27 11.95 -2.50
CA HIS A 288 23.00 12.44 -3.85
C HIS A 288 23.97 13.57 -4.18
N ASN A 289 24.50 13.57 -5.40
CA ASN A 289 25.34 14.66 -5.90
C ASN A 289 24.48 15.60 -6.73
N LYS A 290 24.75 16.90 -6.62
CA LYS A 290 24.04 17.91 -7.42
C LYS A 290 24.26 17.63 -8.91
N SER A 291 23.17 17.42 -9.64
CA SER A 291 23.25 17.20 -11.08
C SER A 291 23.69 18.48 -11.79
N LYS A 292 24.63 18.38 -12.74
CA LYS A 292 25.06 19.52 -13.58
C LYS A 292 23.97 20.01 -14.53
N SER A 293 23.00 19.15 -14.84
CA SER A 293 21.88 19.43 -15.74
C SER A 293 20.63 18.66 -15.27
N PRO A 294 19.73 19.29 -14.50
CA PRO A 294 18.53 18.62 -14.03
C PRO A 294 17.66 18.18 -15.23
N LYS A 295 17.19 16.92 -15.19
CA LYS A 295 16.31 16.37 -16.23
C LYS A 295 14.96 17.08 -16.17
N LYS A 296 14.60 17.81 -17.23
CA LYS A 296 13.24 18.32 -17.41
C LYS A 296 12.28 17.16 -17.69
N VAL A 297 11.15 17.16 -16.98
CA VAL A 297 10.08 16.19 -17.15
C VAL A 297 8.98 16.85 -17.98
N ASP A 298 8.97 16.58 -19.28
CA ASP A 298 8.04 17.25 -20.21
C ASP A 298 6.68 16.54 -20.33
N LYS A 299 6.62 15.25 -19.98
CA LYS A 299 5.40 14.44 -19.98
C LYS A 299 5.14 13.87 -18.60
N PHE A 300 3.88 13.89 -18.18
CA PHE A 300 3.43 13.25 -16.96
C PHE A 300 2.81 11.89 -17.26
N GLU A 301 3.25 10.87 -16.54
CA GLU A 301 2.63 9.55 -16.55
C GLU A 301 1.80 9.42 -15.28
N PRO A 302 0.46 9.23 -15.39
CA PRO A 302 -0.36 8.96 -14.23
C PRO A 302 0.14 7.72 -13.51
N PHE A 303 0.18 7.77 -12.18
CA PHE A 303 0.55 6.63 -11.36
C PHE A 303 -0.37 6.49 -10.17
N THR A 304 -0.54 5.24 -9.76
CA THR A 304 -1.19 4.86 -8.52
C THR A 304 -0.14 4.19 -7.65
N TRP A 305 -0.03 4.66 -6.42
CA TRP A 305 0.79 4.04 -5.40
C TRP A 305 -0.11 3.41 -4.35
N HIS A 306 0.22 2.18 -3.97
CA HIS A 306 -0.42 1.50 -2.84
C HIS A 306 0.66 1.01 -1.88
N VAL A 307 0.32 0.98 -0.59
CA VAL A 307 1.21 0.46 0.46
C VAL A 307 1.58 -1.01 0.22
N ASP A 308 0.76 -1.76 -0.53
CA ASP A 308 0.93 -3.19 -0.79
C ASP A 308 1.67 -3.52 -2.11
N LEU A 309 1.97 -2.55 -2.98
CA LEU A 309 2.42 -2.83 -4.37
C LEU A 309 3.93 -3.04 -4.55
N LEU A 310 4.76 -2.78 -3.55
CA LEU A 310 6.22 -2.80 -3.69
C LEU A 310 6.90 -3.53 -2.53
N THR A 311 7.82 -4.41 -2.91
CA THR A 311 8.64 -5.24 -2.03
C THR A 311 9.52 -4.39 -1.09
N GLY A 312 9.08 -4.20 0.17
CA GLY A 312 9.80 -3.61 1.30
C GLY A 312 9.26 -2.24 1.69
N GLU A 313 8.83 -2.04 2.95
CA GLU A 313 8.21 -0.77 3.38
C GLU A 313 9.11 0.44 3.05
N GLU A 314 10.42 0.34 3.30
CA GLU A 314 11.39 1.39 2.99
C GLU A 314 11.51 1.63 1.48
N THR A 315 11.70 0.58 0.68
CA THR A 315 11.74 0.65 -0.80
C THR A 315 10.45 1.23 -1.37
N ASN A 316 9.30 0.95 -0.73
CA ASN A 316 8.00 1.43 -1.16
C ASN A 316 7.85 2.94 -0.94
N PHE A 317 8.28 3.43 0.23
CA PHE A 317 8.30 4.87 0.54
C PHE A 317 9.34 5.65 -0.27
N VAL A 318 10.50 5.05 -0.57
CA VAL A 318 11.49 5.62 -1.49
C VAL A 318 10.88 5.78 -2.88
N LYS A 319 10.22 4.76 -3.43
CA LYS A 319 9.55 4.84 -4.74
C LYS A 319 8.41 5.84 -4.77
N LEU A 320 7.63 5.96 -3.69
CA LEU A 320 6.65 7.02 -3.55
C LEU A 320 7.31 8.40 -3.58
N SER A 321 8.43 8.56 -2.86
CA SER A 321 9.23 9.79 -2.84
C SER A 321 9.72 10.16 -4.24
N GLU A 322 10.26 9.20 -5.01
CA GLU A 322 10.70 9.39 -6.40
C GLU A 322 9.54 9.79 -7.33
N SER A 323 8.36 9.19 -7.15
CA SER A 323 7.17 9.50 -7.95
C SER A 323 6.61 10.89 -7.64
N ILE A 324 6.61 11.30 -6.37
CA ILE A 324 6.25 12.65 -5.94
C ILE A 324 7.28 13.66 -6.48
N LYS A 325 8.57 13.37 -6.40
CA LYS A 325 9.64 14.22 -6.97
C LYS A 325 9.42 14.42 -8.46
N THR A 326 9.12 13.35 -9.19
CA THR A 326 8.82 13.41 -10.63
C THR A 326 7.60 14.29 -10.91
N THR A 327 6.57 14.21 -10.07
CA THR A 327 5.38 15.07 -10.15
C THR A 327 5.72 16.55 -9.94
N LEU A 328 6.48 16.87 -8.89
CA LEU A 328 6.91 18.25 -8.61
C LEU A 328 7.74 18.80 -9.78
N ASN A 329 8.69 18.01 -10.28
CA ASN A 329 9.53 18.37 -11.42
C ASN A 329 8.73 18.56 -12.71
N TYR A 330 7.66 17.79 -12.91
CA TYR A 330 6.74 17.99 -14.02
C TYR A 330 5.96 19.31 -13.90
N LEU A 331 5.45 19.62 -12.71
CA LEU A 331 4.68 20.85 -12.47
C LEU A 331 5.53 22.12 -12.71
N GLY A 332 6.84 22.04 -12.48
CA GLY A 332 7.82 23.05 -12.88
C GLY A 332 8.38 23.87 -11.70
N PRO A 333 8.98 25.04 -11.98
CA PRO A 333 9.76 25.79 -10.99
C PRO A 333 8.94 26.43 -9.88
N ASN A 334 7.64 26.67 -10.11
CA ASN A 334 6.75 27.18 -9.09
C ASN A 334 5.52 26.29 -8.99
N VAL A 335 5.26 25.79 -7.78
CA VAL A 335 4.19 24.84 -7.52
C VAL A 335 3.27 25.37 -6.43
N ILE A 336 1.97 25.21 -6.59
CA ILE A 336 0.97 25.39 -5.55
C ILE A 336 0.43 24.01 -5.18
N ILE A 337 0.56 23.62 -3.92
CA ILE A 337 -0.13 22.45 -3.36
C ILE A 337 -1.38 22.95 -2.64
N THR A 338 -2.54 22.52 -3.14
CA THR A 338 -3.83 22.87 -2.56
C THR A 338 -4.33 21.74 -1.65
N ASP A 339 -4.80 22.16 -0.49
CA ASP A 339 -4.93 21.45 0.78
C ASP A 339 -5.35 19.96 0.78
N PRO A 340 -4.49 19.03 1.24
CA PRO A 340 -4.92 17.74 1.81
C PRO A 340 -4.73 17.67 3.34
N TYR A 341 -4.90 18.80 4.02
CA TYR A 341 -4.65 19.12 5.45
C TYR A 341 -3.21 19.58 5.75
N PHE A 342 -2.73 20.54 4.96
CA PHE A 342 -1.64 21.47 5.22
C PHE A 342 -0.39 20.88 5.88
N LEU A 343 0.14 19.83 5.26
CA LEU A 343 1.34 19.08 5.63
C LEU A 343 1.20 18.15 6.85
N GLY A 344 -0.04 17.83 7.21
CA GLY A 344 -0.43 16.67 8.03
C GLY A 344 -0.21 16.82 9.53
N ASP A 345 -0.53 15.77 10.29
CA ASP A 345 -0.49 15.83 11.74
C ASP A 345 0.94 15.63 12.23
N TYR A 346 1.48 16.64 12.89
CA TYR A 346 2.72 16.55 13.64
C TYR A 346 2.35 16.31 15.11
N SER A 347 2.94 15.29 15.73
CA SER A 347 2.88 15.15 17.18
C SER A 347 4.10 15.77 17.82
N ILE A 348 3.93 16.34 19.01
CA ILE A 348 5.04 16.74 19.88
C ILE A 348 5.15 15.69 20.97
N GLU A 349 6.29 15.04 21.05
CA GLU A 349 6.59 14.08 22.11
C GLU A 349 7.88 14.51 22.80
N SER A 350 7.81 14.73 24.12
CA SER A 350 8.96 15.15 24.94
C SER A 350 9.70 16.39 24.38
N GLY A 351 8.95 17.37 23.87
CA GLY A 351 9.51 18.61 23.27
C GLY A 351 10.11 18.45 21.87
N GLN A 352 10.07 17.24 21.30
CA GLN A 352 10.52 16.95 19.94
C GLN A 352 9.32 16.83 18.99
N ILE A 353 9.49 17.35 17.77
CA ILE A 353 8.48 17.22 16.73
C ILE A 353 8.68 15.89 16.02
N ILE A 354 7.62 15.10 15.95
CA ILE A 354 7.59 13.81 15.28
C ILE A 354 6.89 13.98 13.92
N VAL A 355 7.59 13.59 12.86
CA VAL A 355 7.04 13.52 11.50
C VAL A 355 6.49 12.11 11.28
N LYS A 356 5.25 11.97 10.83
CA LYS A 356 4.63 10.67 10.55
C LYS A 356 5.29 10.00 9.34
N LYS A 357 5.29 8.66 9.34
CA LYS A 357 5.90 7.85 8.27
C LYS A 357 5.43 8.23 6.85
N PHE A 358 4.13 8.53 6.70
CA PHE A 358 3.51 8.86 5.40
C PHE A 358 3.77 10.28 4.91
N GLN A 359 4.22 11.19 5.79
CA GLN A 359 4.65 12.53 5.40
C GLN A 359 6.08 12.53 4.84
N MET A 360 6.89 11.52 5.19
CA MET A 360 8.30 11.48 4.84
C MET A 360 8.58 11.46 3.33
N PRO A 361 7.87 10.66 2.51
CA PRO A 361 8.07 10.65 1.07
C PRO A 361 7.87 12.03 0.44
N LEU A 362 6.85 12.77 0.90
CA LEU A 362 6.53 14.12 0.43
C LEU A 362 7.64 15.11 0.78
N LEU A 363 8.06 15.15 2.05
CA LEU A 363 9.11 16.07 2.51
C LEU A 363 10.45 15.77 1.82
N ASN A 364 10.79 14.48 1.68
CA ASN A 364 12.00 14.06 0.98
C ASN A 364 11.99 14.48 -0.50
N ALA A 365 10.85 14.29 -1.18
CA ALA A 365 10.67 14.68 -2.57
C ALA A 365 10.79 16.20 -2.79
N ILE A 366 10.24 17.00 -1.87
CA ILE A 366 10.38 18.46 -1.88
C ILE A 366 11.86 18.84 -1.78
N CYS A 367 12.57 18.38 -0.75
CA CYS A 367 13.99 18.67 -0.56
C CYS A 367 14.82 18.30 -1.79
N HIS A 368 14.57 17.13 -2.38
CA HIS A 368 15.22 16.70 -3.62
C HIS A 368 14.97 17.62 -4.81
N SER A 369 13.71 18.02 -5.02
CA SER A 369 13.33 18.84 -6.17
C SER A 369 13.98 20.22 -6.12
N PHE A 370 14.16 20.76 -4.91
CA PHE A 370 14.87 22.00 -4.67
C PHE A 370 16.39 21.86 -4.71
N PHE A 371 16.95 20.76 -4.20
CA PHE A 371 18.38 20.45 -4.33
C PHE A 371 18.81 20.37 -5.81
N ASP A 372 17.97 19.78 -6.66
CA ASP A 372 18.16 19.71 -8.10
C ASP A 372 17.83 21.04 -8.83
N GLU A 373 17.42 22.09 -8.11
CA GLU A 373 17.01 23.41 -8.64
C GLU A 373 15.87 23.36 -9.68
N VAL A 374 15.11 22.26 -9.72
CA VAL A 374 13.93 22.15 -10.59
C VAL A 374 12.77 22.90 -9.98
N LEU A 375 12.59 22.76 -8.66
CA LEU A 375 11.63 23.52 -7.87
C LEU A 375 12.34 24.72 -7.25
N THR A 376 11.74 25.90 -7.37
CA THR A 376 12.30 27.17 -6.87
C THR A 376 11.38 27.88 -5.90
N LYS A 377 10.07 27.62 -6.01
CA LYS A 377 9.05 28.15 -5.11
C LYS A 377 7.95 27.12 -4.89
N LEU A 378 7.57 26.93 -3.63
CA LEU A 378 6.46 26.08 -3.24
C LEU A 378 5.45 26.90 -2.43
N VAL A 379 4.24 27.00 -2.93
CA VAL A 379 3.12 27.63 -2.25
C VAL A 379 2.23 26.53 -1.69
N ILE A 380 2.01 26.56 -0.39
CA ILE A 380 1.05 25.71 0.29
C ILE A 380 -0.18 26.61 0.48
N LEU A 381 -1.35 26.23 -0.08
CA LEU A 381 -2.62 26.99 0.02
C LEU A 381 -3.74 26.16 0.68
N GLY A 382 -4.30 26.64 1.79
CA GLY A 382 -5.20 25.84 2.63
C GLY A 382 -6.10 26.64 3.55
N TYR A 383 -6.97 25.96 4.30
CA TYR A 383 -7.95 26.62 5.17
C TYR A 383 -7.68 26.31 6.66
N ASN A 384 -7.43 27.35 7.45
CA ASN A 384 -7.00 27.21 8.84
C ASN A 384 -7.98 26.44 9.72
N GLY A 385 -9.30 26.59 9.49
CA GLY A 385 -10.33 25.88 10.26
C GLY A 385 -10.12 24.37 10.19
N ARG A 386 -10.05 23.82 8.98
CA ARG A 386 -9.79 22.39 8.74
C ARG A 386 -8.44 21.96 9.28
N ALA A 387 -7.38 22.71 9.00
CA ALA A 387 -6.05 22.35 9.48
C ALA A 387 -5.93 22.42 11.03
N ASN A 388 -6.82 23.14 11.74
CA ASN A 388 -6.86 23.17 13.21
C ASN A 388 -7.68 22.00 13.82
N GLU A 389 -8.59 21.39 13.06
CA GLU A 389 -9.34 20.19 13.46
C GLU A 389 -8.41 18.98 13.55
N HIS A 390 -7.42 18.93 12.66
CA HIS A 390 -6.42 17.86 12.58
C HIS A 390 -5.15 18.14 13.42
N PHE A 391 -5.11 19.26 14.15
CA PHE A 391 -3.97 19.63 14.98
C PHE A 391 -4.30 19.54 16.48
N GLU A 392 -3.53 18.71 17.19
CA GLU A 392 -3.55 18.65 18.65
C GLU A 392 -2.74 19.82 19.23
N SER A 393 -3.41 20.71 19.96
CA SER A 393 -2.74 21.81 20.65
C SER A 393 -1.85 21.29 21.77
N ASN A 394 -0.66 21.85 21.89
CA ASN A 394 0.22 21.59 23.02
C ASN A 394 0.09 22.72 24.04
N GLU A 395 -0.27 22.40 25.28
CA GLU A 395 -0.43 23.36 26.38
C GLU A 395 0.89 24.07 26.73
N GLU A 396 2.04 23.46 26.42
CA GLU A 396 3.38 24.04 26.65
C GLU A 396 3.76 25.10 25.61
N LEU A 397 3.02 25.21 24.49
CA LEU A 397 3.28 26.19 23.44
C LEU A 397 2.34 27.39 23.53
N ALA A 398 2.89 28.59 23.70
CA ALA A 398 2.10 29.82 23.66
C ALA A 398 1.57 30.13 22.23
N GLY A 399 0.31 30.55 22.15
CA GLY A 399 -0.35 31.01 20.92
C GLY A 399 -1.62 30.23 20.57
N THR A 400 -2.33 30.68 19.54
CA THR A 400 -3.45 29.96 18.92
C THR A 400 -2.97 28.67 18.25
N LYS A 401 -3.87 27.70 18.02
CA LYS A 401 -3.54 26.46 17.26
C LYS A 401 -2.82 26.73 15.94
N THR A 402 -3.24 27.78 15.23
CA THR A 402 -2.62 28.19 13.96
C THR A 402 -1.19 28.69 14.15
N GLU A 403 -0.94 29.52 15.16
CA GLU A 403 0.42 30.00 15.48
C GLU A 403 1.33 28.86 15.95
N GLN A 404 0.83 27.97 16.81
CA GLN A 404 1.57 26.79 17.26
C GLN A 404 1.96 25.91 16.08
N ARG A 405 1.02 25.64 15.17
CA ARG A 405 1.24 24.84 13.96
C ARG A 405 2.28 25.47 13.02
N PHE A 406 2.23 26.79 12.80
CA PHE A 406 3.24 27.46 11.97
C PHE A 406 4.64 27.46 12.61
N LYS A 407 4.76 27.59 13.93
CA LYS A 407 6.04 27.41 14.63
C LYS A 407 6.60 26.00 14.45
N ILE A 408 5.73 24.99 14.44
CA ILE A 408 6.12 23.59 14.18
C ILE A 408 6.62 23.45 12.74
N TYR A 409 5.91 24.00 11.75
CA TYR A 409 6.34 23.95 10.36
C TYR A 409 7.68 24.64 10.18
N GLU A 410 7.84 25.84 10.74
CA GLU A 410 9.11 26.56 10.74
C GLU A 410 10.24 25.74 11.36
N LYS A 411 10.00 25.02 12.46
CA LYS A 411 11.02 24.17 13.10
C LYS A 411 11.32 22.90 12.30
N VAL A 412 10.32 22.20 11.79
CA VAL A 412 10.52 20.97 10.98
C VAL A 412 11.19 21.31 9.68
N LEU A 413 10.58 22.20 8.92
CA LEU A 413 11.09 22.64 7.64
C LEU A 413 12.42 23.35 7.89
N GLY A 414 12.53 24.36 8.74
CA GLY A 414 13.81 25.03 9.00
C GLY A 414 14.98 24.10 9.35
N LYS A 415 14.74 23.03 10.14
CA LYS A 415 15.76 22.00 10.42
C LYS A 415 16.12 21.15 9.20
N MET A 416 15.15 20.82 8.36
CA MET A 416 15.37 20.02 7.15
C MET A 416 16.11 20.78 6.04
N LEU A 417 16.12 22.11 6.10
CA LEU A 417 16.30 22.98 4.95
C LEU A 417 17.47 23.95 5.16
N SER A 418 18.63 23.42 5.58
CA SER A 418 19.84 24.19 5.84
C SER A 418 20.16 25.25 4.78
N GLU A 419 20.97 26.23 5.16
CA GLU A 419 20.94 27.65 4.78
C GLU A 419 20.56 28.04 3.34
N ASN A 420 20.71 27.23 2.28
CA ASN A 420 20.82 27.78 0.93
C ASN A 420 19.65 27.70 -0.07
N ILE A 421 18.63 26.83 0.01
CA ILE A 421 17.71 26.71 -1.15
C ILE A 421 16.31 26.27 -0.77
N LEU A 422 15.45 27.17 -0.28
CA LEU A 422 14.00 27.02 -0.30
C LEU A 422 13.24 28.33 -0.20
N ASN A 423 12.17 28.46 -0.98
CA ASN A 423 11.12 29.47 -0.81
C ASN A 423 9.78 28.74 -0.66
N ILE A 424 9.39 28.46 0.59
CA ILE A 424 8.08 27.88 0.92
C ILE A 424 7.19 28.96 1.52
N GLU A 425 6.04 29.19 0.90
CA GLU A 425 5.05 30.16 1.37
C GLU A 425 3.76 29.47 1.76
N PHE A 426 3.21 29.81 2.92
CA PHE A 426 1.92 29.31 3.39
C PHE A 426 0.88 30.40 3.26
N TYR A 427 -0.22 30.08 2.57
CA TYR A 427 -1.37 30.96 2.40
C TYR A 427 -2.61 30.34 3.02
N SER A 428 -3.29 31.14 3.84
CA SER A 428 -4.56 30.78 4.45
C SER A 428 -5.71 31.41 3.66
N SER A 429 -6.54 30.57 3.06
CA SER A 429 -7.77 31.00 2.41
C SER A 429 -8.77 31.53 3.43
N ILE A 430 -9.52 32.55 3.03
CA ILE A 430 -10.64 33.10 3.80
C ILE A 430 -11.90 32.22 3.72
N SER A 431 -12.03 31.43 2.65
CA SER A 431 -13.16 30.53 2.42
C SER A 431 -12.73 29.08 2.57
N GLU A 432 -13.59 28.26 3.15
CA GLU A 432 -13.37 26.82 3.23
C GLU A 432 -13.31 26.20 1.83
N PHE A 433 -12.32 25.34 1.60
CA PHE A 433 -12.28 24.45 0.45
C PHE A 433 -11.56 23.16 0.82
N HIS A 434 -11.86 22.09 0.09
CA HIS A 434 -11.21 20.79 0.26
C HIS A 434 -11.07 20.13 -1.09
N ASN A 435 -9.89 20.28 -1.66
CA ASN A 435 -9.60 19.85 -3.02
C ASN A 435 -8.10 19.61 -3.11
N ARG A 436 -7.73 18.55 -3.82
CA ARG A 436 -6.39 17.97 -3.77
C ARG A 436 -5.66 18.21 -5.10
N TYR A 437 -5.65 19.47 -5.55
CA TYR A 437 -4.98 19.85 -6.79
C TYR A 437 -3.57 20.36 -6.51
N TRP A 438 -2.61 19.89 -7.30
CA TRP A 438 -1.27 20.44 -7.36
C TRP A 438 -1.11 21.17 -8.68
N LEU A 439 -0.71 22.43 -8.62
CA LEU A 439 -0.74 23.36 -9.74
C LEU A 439 0.67 23.85 -10.03
N GLY A 440 1.07 23.80 -11.31
CA GLY A 440 2.28 24.45 -11.78
C GLY A 440 1.95 25.86 -12.24
N PHE A 441 2.80 26.84 -11.94
CA PHE A 441 2.58 28.23 -12.36
C PHE A 441 3.84 28.95 -12.81
N LYS A 442 3.63 29.97 -13.64
CA LYS A 442 4.64 30.99 -13.96
C LYS A 442 4.26 32.32 -13.33
N GLU A 443 5.26 33.07 -12.90
CA GLU A 443 5.06 34.46 -12.54
C GLU A 443 5.20 35.34 -13.79
N VAL A 444 4.16 36.09 -14.09
CA VAL A 444 4.15 37.09 -15.17
C VAL A 444 3.66 38.40 -14.56
N ASP A 445 4.49 39.44 -14.60
CA ASP A 445 4.21 40.74 -14.00
C ASP A 445 3.80 40.65 -12.51
N GLY A 446 4.45 39.75 -11.76
CA GLY A 446 4.18 39.50 -10.35
C GLY A 446 2.87 38.75 -10.06
N ARG A 447 2.20 38.21 -11.09
CA ARG A 447 0.96 37.43 -10.95
C ARG A 447 1.19 35.96 -11.31
N PRO A 448 0.62 35.01 -10.55
CA PRO A 448 0.71 33.59 -10.87
C PRO A 448 -0.26 33.22 -12.01
N ILE A 449 0.30 32.76 -13.13
CA ILE A 449 -0.44 32.15 -14.24
C ILE A 449 -0.29 30.63 -14.14
N LEU A 450 -1.40 29.95 -13.92
CA LEU A 450 -1.45 28.49 -13.76
C LEU A 450 -1.34 27.80 -15.12
N GLU A 451 -0.47 26.80 -15.23
CA GLU A 451 -0.15 26.10 -16.50
C GLU A 451 -0.46 24.61 -16.47
N LYS A 452 -0.25 23.97 -15.32
CA LYS A 452 -0.38 22.52 -15.13
C LYS A 452 -1.22 22.21 -13.91
N VAL A 453 -1.92 21.08 -13.93
CA VAL A 453 -2.74 20.61 -12.81
C VAL A 453 -2.72 19.09 -12.72
N ILE A 454 -2.39 18.61 -11.53
CA ILE A 454 -2.48 17.21 -11.13
C ILE A 454 -3.52 17.10 -10.02
N VAL A 455 -4.41 16.12 -10.11
CA VAL A 455 -5.26 15.68 -8.99
C VAL A 455 -4.51 14.63 -8.20
N VAL A 456 -4.54 14.77 -6.88
CA VAL A 456 -3.98 13.82 -5.92
C VAL A 456 -5.11 13.20 -5.10
N THR A 457 -5.32 11.88 -5.18
CA THR A 457 -6.58 11.31 -4.66
C THR A 457 -6.64 11.16 -3.15
N ASN A 458 -5.56 11.28 -2.37
CA ASN A 458 -5.55 11.12 -0.90
C ASN A 458 -4.60 12.07 -0.14
N SER A 459 -4.76 12.14 1.19
CA SER A 459 -3.92 12.93 2.12
C SER A 459 -2.78 12.09 2.69
N PHE A 460 -1.62 12.71 2.94
CA PHE A 460 -0.40 12.08 3.43
C PHE A 460 -0.38 11.71 4.93
N GLY A 461 -1.52 11.77 5.63
CA GLY A 461 -1.62 11.48 7.07
C GLY A 461 -1.74 9.99 7.43
N ASP A 462 -2.47 9.21 6.62
CA ASP A 462 -2.71 7.77 6.80
C ASP A 462 -2.95 7.12 5.42
N LEU A 463 -1.86 6.95 4.66
CA LEU A 463 -1.93 6.53 3.26
C LEU A 463 -1.95 5.01 3.12
N LYS A 464 -3.05 4.50 2.56
CA LYS A 464 -3.12 3.14 1.98
C LYS A 464 -2.88 3.15 0.47
N GLU A 465 -3.35 4.20 -0.19
CA GLU A 465 -3.33 4.38 -1.64
C GLU A 465 -3.32 5.87 -1.98
N ILE A 466 -2.66 6.24 -3.07
CA ILE A 466 -2.67 7.60 -3.64
C ILE A 466 -2.48 7.54 -5.15
N ASP A 467 -3.34 8.25 -5.88
CA ASP A 467 -3.24 8.44 -7.33
C ASP A 467 -2.78 9.85 -7.63
N PHE A 468 -2.00 9.98 -8.70
CA PHE A 468 -1.66 11.26 -9.30
C PHE A 468 -2.09 11.24 -10.76
N ILE A 469 -3.03 12.11 -11.11
CA ILE A 469 -3.67 12.12 -12.42
C ILE A 469 -3.61 13.53 -12.99
N GLU A 470 -3.08 13.70 -14.20
CA GLU A 470 -3.11 14.98 -14.89
C GLU A 470 -4.53 15.28 -15.41
N ILE A 471 -5.00 16.50 -15.17
CA ILE A 471 -6.19 17.02 -15.84
C ILE A 471 -5.76 17.59 -17.19
N THR A 472 -6.06 16.89 -18.27
CA THR A 472 -5.73 17.32 -19.64
C THR A 472 -6.86 18.07 -20.31
N ASP A 473 -8.11 17.88 -19.86
CA ASP A 473 -9.27 18.58 -20.39
C ASP A 473 -9.16 20.09 -20.18
N LYS A 474 -9.32 20.85 -21.27
CA LYS A 474 -9.12 22.30 -21.27
C LYS A 474 -10.19 23.03 -20.46
N ALA A 475 -11.45 22.64 -20.57
CA ALA A 475 -12.54 23.30 -19.86
C ALA A 475 -12.44 23.08 -18.34
N GLN A 476 -12.11 21.85 -17.91
CA GLN A 476 -11.83 21.54 -16.52
C GLN A 476 -10.63 22.33 -15.99
N LYS A 477 -9.53 22.40 -16.76
CA LYS A 477 -8.36 23.23 -16.45
C LYS A 477 -8.74 24.68 -16.20
N GLU A 478 -9.49 25.30 -17.10
CA GLU A 478 -9.92 26.70 -16.99
C GLU A 478 -10.78 26.95 -15.73
N ILE A 479 -11.71 26.04 -15.42
CA ILE A 479 -12.54 26.13 -14.21
C ILE A 479 -11.68 26.04 -12.95
N ILE A 480 -10.76 25.07 -12.90
CA ILE A 480 -9.86 24.87 -11.75
C ILE A 480 -8.96 26.10 -11.60
N PHE A 481 -8.35 26.57 -12.68
CA PHE A 481 -7.45 27.72 -12.65
C PHE A 481 -8.17 28.99 -12.21
N SER A 482 -9.35 29.28 -12.78
CA SER A 482 -10.17 30.42 -12.36
C SER A 482 -10.48 30.38 -10.86
N LYS A 483 -10.91 29.22 -10.37
CA LYS A 483 -11.19 29.02 -8.94
C LYS A 483 -9.95 29.29 -8.07
N TYR A 484 -8.80 28.72 -8.42
CA TYR A 484 -7.61 28.82 -7.58
C TYR A 484 -6.88 30.15 -7.68
N SER A 485 -6.89 30.80 -8.85
CA SER A 485 -6.47 32.19 -8.98
C SER A 485 -7.33 33.09 -8.09
N SER A 486 -8.66 32.88 -8.06
CA SER A 486 -9.55 33.61 -7.16
C SER A 486 -9.23 33.35 -5.69
N ILE A 487 -9.11 32.09 -5.26
CA ILE A 487 -8.78 31.76 -3.86
C ILE A 487 -7.44 32.38 -3.45
N LEU A 488 -6.40 32.22 -4.27
CA LEU A 488 -5.06 32.72 -3.97
C LEU A 488 -5.03 34.25 -3.88
N SER A 489 -5.77 34.96 -4.74
CA SER A 489 -5.84 36.43 -4.71
C SER A 489 -6.47 37.01 -3.44
N HIS A 490 -7.28 36.21 -2.72
CA HIS A 490 -7.92 36.60 -1.47
C HIS A 490 -7.29 35.92 -0.24
N ALA A 491 -6.33 35.03 -0.44
CA ALA A 491 -5.69 34.32 0.65
C ALA A 491 -4.69 35.23 1.37
N THR A 492 -4.58 35.06 2.68
CA THR A 492 -3.59 35.79 3.49
C THR A 492 -2.31 34.99 3.57
N LYS A 493 -1.16 35.62 3.25
CA LYS A 493 0.15 35.01 3.48
C LYS A 493 0.39 34.91 4.99
N SER A 494 0.54 33.69 5.49
CA SER A 494 0.59 33.39 6.93
C SER A 494 1.99 33.06 7.43
N LEU A 495 2.83 32.44 6.59
CA LEU A 495 4.22 32.10 6.91
C LEU A 495 5.06 32.11 5.62
N SER A 496 6.32 32.54 5.72
CA SER A 496 7.34 32.40 4.68
C SER A 496 8.56 31.74 5.29
N ILE A 497 9.00 30.63 4.71
CA ILE A 497 10.25 29.98 5.08
C ILE A 497 11.20 30.17 3.91
N ASN A 498 12.21 31.02 4.12
CA ASN A 498 13.21 31.36 3.13
C ASN A 498 14.57 30.83 3.61
N GLY A 499 15.33 30.20 2.72
CA GLY A 499 16.77 30.00 2.92
C GLY A 499 17.51 31.33 3.03
N LYS A 500 18.61 31.37 3.79
CA LYS A 500 19.57 32.48 3.77
C LYS A 500 20.52 32.29 2.58
N ILE A 501 20.41 33.17 1.58
CA ILE A 501 21.34 33.23 0.44
C ILE A 501 22.77 33.48 0.92
#